data_AF-G9ZNS4-F1
#
_entry.id   AF-G9ZNS4-F1
#
_cell.length_a   1.000
_cell.length_b   1.000
_cell.length_c   1.000
_cell.angle_alpha   90.00
_cell.angle_beta   90.00
_cell.angle_gamma   90.00
#
_symmetry.space_group_name_H-M   'P 1'
#
loop_
_entity.id
_entity.type
_entity.pdbx_description
1 polymer ?
#
loop_
_entity_poly.entity_id
_entity_poly.type
_entity_poly.pdbx_seq_one_letter_code
_entity_poly.pdbx_strand_id
1 'polypeptide(L)'
;MQPHFGQLISDKQSTYFSIGRVTTNNPQLILDNVNYIGKKNFVIHIKFGGGITREAILLVRVTNHQLPDYLTKTDLTTFGDAVTHGDFLLLNPDADQLATFKLTEESEIEDPEDEKIANLASIRENTIQYVEQYLKGLQTKIDKLSQRKANHYFSSKDHYEDVKDFLLAVAPLMDLRQKPNQVRQDEWRLKLRLGGQ
;
A
#
# COMPACT_ATOMS: atom_id res chain seq x y z
N MET A 1 17.94 -16.19 8.02
CA MET A 1 18.54 -15.45 6.88
C MET A 1 17.99 -14.03 6.90
N GLN A 2 18.77 -13.01 6.56
CA GLN A 2 18.23 -11.65 6.35
C GLN A 2 18.41 -11.29 4.87
N PRO A 3 17.36 -11.42 4.04
CA PRO A 3 17.44 -11.12 2.63
C PRO A 3 17.91 -9.68 2.35
N HIS A 4 18.76 -9.53 1.35
CA HIS A 4 19.26 -8.24 0.88
C HIS A 4 18.64 -7.89 -0.47
N PHE A 5 18.83 -6.64 -0.89
CA PHE A 5 18.33 -6.18 -2.19
C PHE A 5 18.93 -7.03 -3.31
N GLY A 6 18.12 -7.39 -4.31
CA GLY A 6 18.58 -8.16 -5.48
C GLY A 6 18.50 -9.68 -5.32
N GLN A 7 18.11 -10.19 -4.15
CA GLN A 7 18.03 -11.64 -3.94
C GLN A 7 16.66 -12.20 -4.32
N LEU A 8 16.66 -13.30 -5.06
CA LEU A 8 15.49 -14.16 -5.22
C LEU A 8 15.51 -15.24 -4.15
N ILE A 9 14.48 -15.25 -3.32
CA ILE A 9 14.31 -16.22 -2.25
C ILE A 9 12.99 -16.97 -2.43
N SER A 10 12.91 -18.22 -1.99
CA SER A 10 11.70 -19.03 -2.11
C SER A 10 11.31 -19.63 -0.77
N ASP A 11 10.00 -19.74 -0.54
CA ASP A 11 9.45 -20.66 0.46
C ASP A 11 8.86 -21.90 -0.23
N LYS A 12 8.04 -22.68 0.48
CA LYS A 12 7.43 -23.90 -0.08
C LYS A 12 6.40 -23.61 -1.19
N GLN A 13 5.89 -22.39 -1.29
CA GLN A 13 4.74 -22.05 -2.12
C GLN A 13 5.07 -21.02 -3.20
N SER A 14 6.06 -20.15 -2.99
CA SER A 14 6.30 -19.00 -3.86
C SER A 14 7.75 -18.52 -3.83
N THR A 15 8.11 -17.82 -4.90
CA THR A 15 9.38 -17.12 -5.06
C THR A 15 9.15 -15.62 -4.89
N TYR A 16 10.11 -14.95 -4.26
CA TYR A 16 10.07 -13.55 -3.93
C TYR A 16 11.38 -12.87 -4.30
N PHE A 17 11.26 -11.67 -4.85
CA PHE A 17 12.35 -10.72 -4.96
C PHE A 17 12.45 -9.91 -3.67
N SER A 18 13.64 -9.88 -3.10
CA SER A 18 13.92 -9.13 -1.89
C SER A 18 14.31 -7.70 -2.24
N ILE A 19 13.50 -6.75 -1.78
CA ILE A 19 13.89 -5.33 -1.72
C ILE A 19 14.83 -5.10 -0.50
N GLY A 20 14.85 -6.06 0.42
CA GLY A 20 15.65 -6.04 1.64
C GLY A 20 15.03 -5.17 2.73
N ARG A 21 15.88 -4.67 3.64
CA ARG A 21 15.44 -3.85 4.76
C ARG A 21 14.90 -2.49 4.30
N VAL A 22 13.73 -2.15 4.78
CA VAL A 22 13.04 -0.87 4.56
C VAL A 22 12.51 -0.34 5.88
N THR A 23 12.31 0.98 5.95
CA THR A 23 11.47 1.61 6.97
C THR A 23 10.08 1.81 6.37
N THR A 24 9.05 1.44 7.12
CA THR A 24 7.64 1.68 6.78
C THR A 24 6.93 2.32 7.96
N ASN A 25 5.82 2.99 7.68
CA ASN A 25 4.93 3.55 8.68
C ASN A 25 3.55 2.94 8.52
N ASN A 26 2.96 2.50 9.63
CA ASN A 26 1.55 2.18 9.71
C ASN A 26 0.83 3.47 10.16
N PRO A 27 0.35 4.32 9.23
CA PRO A 27 -0.28 5.59 9.58
C PRO A 27 -1.55 5.37 10.40
N GLN A 28 -1.91 6.38 11.19
CA GLN A 28 -3.23 6.40 11.82
C GLN A 28 -4.28 6.73 10.75
N LEU A 29 -5.24 5.81 10.58
CA LEU A 29 -6.38 5.99 9.69
C LEU A 29 -7.59 6.48 10.49
N ILE A 30 -8.22 7.56 10.02
CA ILE A 30 -9.49 8.07 10.57
C ILE A 30 -10.47 8.23 9.42
N LEU A 31 -11.65 7.63 9.54
CA LEU A 31 -12.68 7.62 8.52
C LEU A 31 -13.95 8.25 9.09
N ASP A 32 -14.27 9.46 8.67
CA ASP A 32 -15.29 10.29 9.28
C ASP A 32 -16.40 10.68 8.30
N ASN A 33 -17.66 10.54 8.75
CA ASN A 33 -18.81 11.11 8.06
C ASN A 33 -19.01 12.55 8.52
N VAL A 34 -18.55 13.52 7.73
CA VAL A 34 -18.67 14.95 8.04
C VAL A 34 -19.88 15.52 7.31
N ASN A 35 -20.86 16.00 8.09
CA ASN A 35 -22.02 16.70 7.59
C ASN A 35 -21.89 18.19 7.94
N TYR A 36 -21.52 19.01 6.96
CA TYR A 36 -21.55 20.46 7.09
C TYR A 36 -22.80 20.98 6.38
N ILE A 37 -23.45 22.02 6.91
CA ILE A 37 -24.72 22.58 6.41
C ILE A 37 -24.70 22.63 4.86
N GLY A 38 -25.53 21.80 4.22
CA GLY A 38 -25.70 21.71 2.76
C GLY A 38 -24.81 20.71 2.00
N LYS A 39 -23.75 20.14 2.59
CA LYS A 39 -22.83 19.19 1.92
C LYS A 39 -22.44 18.02 2.83
N LYS A 40 -22.74 16.80 2.40
CA LYS A 40 -22.28 15.57 3.08
C LYS A 40 -21.02 15.04 2.42
N ASN A 41 -19.96 14.84 3.19
CA ASN A 41 -18.74 14.19 2.73
C ASN A 41 -18.35 13.06 3.67
N PHE A 42 -17.81 12.00 3.10
CA PHE A 42 -16.97 11.06 3.81
C PHE A 42 -15.53 11.54 3.68
N VAL A 43 -14.85 11.73 4.80
CA VAL A 43 -13.48 12.23 4.85
C VAL A 43 -12.59 11.14 5.39
N ILE A 44 -11.53 10.85 4.64
CA ILE A 44 -10.51 9.87 4.97
C ILE A 44 -9.27 10.65 5.35
N HIS A 45 -8.77 10.42 6.55
CA HIS A 45 -7.53 11.00 7.06
C HIS A 45 -6.49 9.89 7.18
N ILE A 46 -5.38 10.06 6.47
CA ILE A 46 -4.19 9.20 6.57
C ILE A 46 -3.10 10.02 7.25
N LYS A 47 -2.91 9.81 8.56
CA LYS A 47 -1.98 10.58 9.39
C LYS A 47 -0.67 9.83 9.56
N PHE A 48 0.35 10.21 8.80
CA PHE A 48 1.67 9.59 8.91
C PHE A 48 2.35 9.93 10.25
N GLY A 49 2.24 11.18 10.72
CA GLY A 49 2.82 11.59 12.01
C GLY A 49 2.19 10.95 13.25
N GLY A 50 0.97 10.40 13.13
CA GLY A 50 0.28 9.69 14.21
C GLY A 50 0.45 8.17 14.19
N GLY A 51 1.21 7.65 13.22
CA GLY A 51 1.41 6.22 13.00
C GLY A 51 2.58 5.60 13.77
N ILE A 52 2.77 4.31 13.57
CA ILE A 52 3.91 3.55 14.13
C ILE A 52 4.91 3.29 13.01
N THR A 53 6.10 3.89 13.13
CA THR A 53 7.23 3.59 12.24
C THR A 53 7.94 2.32 12.71
N ARG A 54 8.26 1.43 11.77
CA ARG A 54 9.05 0.21 12.03
C ARG A 54 10.00 -0.11 10.87
N GLU A 55 11.03 -0.89 11.17
CA GLU A 55 11.82 -1.57 10.14
C GLU A 55 11.12 -2.87 9.72
N ALA A 56 11.25 -3.22 8.44
CA ALA A 56 10.73 -4.46 7.87
C ALA A 56 11.67 -4.97 6.77
N ILE A 57 11.59 -6.26 6.46
CA ILE A 57 12.09 -6.83 5.21
C ILE A 57 10.93 -6.83 4.22
N LEU A 58 11.10 -6.12 3.10
CA LEU A 58 10.13 -6.08 2.03
C LEU A 58 10.48 -7.12 0.98
N LEU A 59 9.55 -8.06 0.78
CA LEU A 59 9.60 -9.06 -0.27
C LEU A 59 8.44 -8.84 -1.23
N VAL A 60 8.71 -9.02 -2.51
CA VAL A 60 7.76 -8.86 -3.60
C VAL A 60 7.67 -10.17 -4.36
N ARG A 61 6.48 -10.73 -4.48
CA ARG A 61 6.31 -12.02 -5.16
C ARG A 61 6.72 -11.93 -6.63
N VAL A 62 7.36 -12.99 -7.10
CA VAL A 62 7.78 -13.17 -8.50
C VAL A 62 6.89 -14.22 -9.14
N THR A 63 6.35 -13.89 -10.31
CA THR A 63 5.49 -14.78 -11.10
C THR A 63 6.19 -15.09 -12.42
N ASN A 64 6.20 -16.37 -12.82
CA ASN A 64 6.85 -16.83 -14.06
C ASN A 64 8.33 -16.41 -14.20
N HIS A 65 9.07 -16.35 -13.08
CA HIS A 65 10.46 -15.90 -13.03
C HIS A 65 10.70 -14.48 -13.57
N GLN A 66 9.68 -13.63 -13.58
CA GLN A 66 9.78 -12.24 -14.02
C GLN A 66 9.49 -11.30 -12.87
N LEU A 67 10.35 -10.28 -12.72
CA LEU A 67 10.10 -9.19 -11.78
C LEU A 67 8.85 -8.42 -12.21
N PRO A 68 7.98 -8.01 -11.26
CA PRO A 68 6.80 -7.25 -11.60
C PRO A 68 7.14 -5.88 -12.19
N ASP A 69 6.43 -5.52 -13.26
CA ASP A 69 6.58 -4.25 -13.97
C ASP A 69 6.38 -3.01 -13.07
N TYR A 70 5.53 -3.11 -12.05
CA TYR A 70 5.28 -2.01 -11.12
C TYR A 70 6.52 -1.61 -10.28
N LEU A 71 7.59 -2.41 -10.29
CA LEU A 71 8.84 -2.06 -9.62
C LEU A 71 9.60 -0.94 -10.34
N THR A 72 9.44 -0.80 -11.66
CA THR A 72 10.22 0.16 -12.46
C THR A 72 9.36 1.23 -13.13
N LYS A 73 8.04 1.05 -13.19
CA LYS A 73 7.10 2.01 -13.78
C LYS A 73 5.76 2.01 -13.04
N THR A 74 4.92 2.98 -13.37
CA THR A 74 3.51 2.94 -12.98
C THR A 74 2.78 1.86 -13.79
N ASP A 75 2.24 0.87 -13.09
CA ASP A 75 1.34 -0.16 -13.62
C ASP A 75 0.31 -0.53 -12.55
N LEU A 76 -0.81 0.20 -12.54
CA LEU A 76 -1.85 0.04 -11.53
C LEU A 76 -2.60 -1.29 -11.64
N THR A 77 -2.56 -1.95 -12.80
CA THR A 77 -3.30 -3.21 -12.99
C THR A 77 -2.58 -4.33 -12.27
N THR A 78 -1.31 -4.55 -12.61
CA THR A 78 -0.51 -5.60 -11.95
C THR A 78 -0.25 -5.25 -10.48
N PHE A 79 -0.08 -3.96 -10.15
CA PHE A 79 0.06 -3.52 -8.77
C PHE A 79 -1.21 -3.79 -7.94
N GLY A 80 -2.39 -3.48 -8.48
CA GLY A 80 -3.67 -3.73 -7.80
C GLY A 80 -3.92 -5.21 -7.56
N ASP A 81 -3.58 -6.06 -8.54
CA ASP A 81 -3.63 -7.52 -8.39
C ASP A 81 -2.66 -7.99 -7.30
N ALA A 82 -1.44 -7.46 -7.27
CA ALA A 82 -0.44 -7.81 -6.26
C ALA A 82 -0.88 -7.42 -4.84
N VAL A 83 -1.49 -6.24 -4.66
CA VAL A 83 -2.09 -5.85 -3.37
C VAL A 83 -3.20 -6.80 -2.98
N THR A 84 -4.10 -7.12 -3.91
CA THR A 84 -5.29 -7.97 -3.65
C THR A 84 -4.89 -9.40 -3.30
N HIS A 85 -3.85 -9.94 -3.93
CA HIS A 85 -3.35 -11.29 -3.67
C HIS A 85 -2.38 -11.39 -2.48
N GLY A 86 -1.98 -10.26 -1.87
CA GLY A 86 -1.02 -10.25 -0.77
C GLY A 86 0.41 -10.57 -1.22
N ASP A 87 0.80 -10.15 -2.42
CA ASP A 87 2.10 -10.43 -3.02
C ASP A 87 3.25 -9.60 -2.40
N PHE A 88 2.92 -8.60 -1.58
CA PHE A 88 3.87 -7.85 -0.76
C PHE A 88 3.96 -8.44 0.64
N LEU A 89 5.13 -8.94 1.04
CA LEU A 89 5.40 -9.34 2.43
C LEU A 89 6.25 -8.29 3.12
N LEU A 90 5.74 -7.75 4.23
CA LEU A 90 6.44 -6.82 5.12
C LEU A 90 6.74 -7.50 6.46
N LEU A 91 7.79 -8.31 6.47
CA LEU A 91 8.19 -9.13 7.62
C LEU A 91 9.02 -8.31 8.62
N ASN A 92 8.87 -8.56 9.91
CA ASN A 92 9.82 -8.00 10.87
C ASN A 92 11.22 -8.57 10.62
N PRO A 93 12.31 -7.81 10.82
CA PRO A 93 13.68 -8.29 10.59
C PRO A 93 14.08 -9.51 11.43
N ASP A 94 13.36 -9.78 12.50
CA ASP A 94 13.52 -10.89 13.45
C ASP A 94 12.41 -11.94 13.36
N ALA A 95 11.52 -11.87 12.36
CA ALA A 95 10.44 -12.82 12.20
C ALA A 95 10.97 -14.25 11.94
N ASP A 96 10.49 -15.23 12.70
CA ASP A 96 10.85 -16.66 12.53
C ASP A 96 10.58 -17.17 11.10
N GLN A 97 9.57 -16.59 10.43
CA GLN A 97 9.25 -16.88 9.03
C GLN A 97 10.44 -16.64 8.09
N LEU A 98 11.37 -15.73 8.42
CA LEU A 98 12.58 -15.52 7.62
C LEU A 98 13.49 -16.76 7.55
N ALA A 99 13.37 -17.68 8.50
CA ALA A 99 14.10 -18.95 8.49
C ALA A 99 13.51 -19.98 7.52
N THR A 100 12.28 -19.80 7.04
CA THR A 100 11.65 -20.73 6.09
C THR A 100 12.06 -20.46 4.64
N PHE A 101 12.60 -19.27 4.35
CA PHE A 101 13.06 -18.90 3.02
C PHE A 101 14.43 -19.50 2.71
N LYS A 102 14.63 -19.87 1.45
CA LYS A 102 15.91 -20.30 0.88
C LYS A 102 16.33 -19.35 -0.23
N LEU A 103 17.63 -19.06 -0.31
CA LEU A 103 18.18 -18.34 -1.45
C LEU A 103 18.08 -19.22 -2.71
N THR A 104 17.51 -18.67 -3.76
CA THR A 104 17.39 -19.32 -5.07
C THR A 104 18.44 -18.75 -6.02
N GLU A 105 18.51 -17.43 -6.12
CA GLU A 105 19.37 -16.71 -7.07
C GLU A 105 19.68 -15.32 -6.52
N GLU A 106 20.76 -14.72 -6.99
CA GLU A 106 21.15 -13.35 -6.71
C GLU A 106 21.30 -12.62 -8.03
N SER A 107 20.56 -11.53 -8.21
CA SER A 107 20.60 -10.74 -9.44
C SER A 107 21.91 -9.98 -9.55
N GLU A 108 22.50 -9.98 -10.74
CA GLU A 108 23.61 -9.08 -11.07
C GLU A 108 23.05 -7.67 -11.23
N ILE A 109 23.32 -6.82 -10.24
CA ILE A 109 22.84 -5.43 -10.20
C ILE A 109 24.06 -4.51 -10.13
N GLU A 110 24.16 -3.59 -11.10
CA GLU A 110 25.29 -2.67 -11.21
C GLU A 110 25.31 -1.63 -10.08
N ASP A 111 24.16 -1.01 -9.78
CA ASP A 111 24.02 0.01 -8.71
C ASP A 111 22.88 -0.35 -7.72
N PRO A 112 23.13 -1.28 -6.77
CA PRO A 112 22.09 -1.81 -5.88
C PRO A 112 21.39 -0.75 -5.00
N GLU A 113 22.09 0.31 -4.62
CA GLU A 113 21.50 1.37 -3.80
C GLU A 113 20.50 2.21 -4.60
N ASP A 114 20.88 2.63 -5.81
CA ASP A 114 20.06 3.48 -6.68
C ASP A 114 18.84 2.72 -7.21
N GLU A 115 19.01 1.46 -7.63
CA GLU A 115 17.89 0.62 -8.04
C GLU A 115 16.91 0.37 -6.89
N LYS A 116 17.43 0.17 -5.68
CA LYS A 116 16.56 0.07 -4.50
C LYS A 116 15.78 1.35 -4.26
N ILE A 117 16.40 2.52 -4.39
CA ILE A 117 15.69 3.81 -4.27
C ILE A 117 14.59 3.90 -5.33
N ALA A 118 14.90 3.56 -6.58
CA ALA A 118 13.96 3.59 -7.69
C ALA A 118 12.77 2.64 -7.45
N ASN A 119 13.03 1.40 -7.03
CA ASN A 119 11.97 0.43 -6.75
C ASN A 119 11.05 0.89 -5.60
N LEU A 120 11.63 1.43 -4.52
CA LEU A 120 10.84 1.99 -3.41
C LEU A 120 10.03 3.22 -3.83
N ALA A 121 10.58 4.06 -4.71
CA ALA A 121 9.84 5.19 -5.29
C ALA A 121 8.68 4.72 -6.17
N SER A 122 8.91 3.73 -7.03
CA SER A 122 7.88 3.18 -7.91
C SER A 122 6.75 2.52 -7.12
N ILE A 123 7.06 1.72 -6.09
CA ILE A 123 6.03 1.11 -5.23
C ILE A 123 5.19 2.20 -4.55
N ARG A 124 5.81 3.24 -3.98
CA ARG A 124 5.08 4.35 -3.35
C ARG A 124 4.17 5.08 -4.33
N GLU A 125 4.68 5.39 -5.51
CA GLU A 125 3.94 6.09 -6.57
C GLU A 125 2.72 5.27 -7.02
N ASN A 126 2.92 3.98 -7.31
CA ASN A 126 1.82 3.07 -7.63
C ASN A 126 0.80 2.99 -6.49
N THR A 127 1.25 2.95 -5.24
CA THR A 127 0.36 2.92 -4.07
C THR A 127 -0.52 4.17 -3.99
N ILE A 128 0.07 5.35 -4.16
CA ILE A 128 -0.65 6.63 -4.13
C ILE A 128 -1.70 6.68 -5.25
N GLN A 129 -1.30 6.38 -6.48
CA GLN A 129 -2.20 6.36 -7.63
C GLN A 129 -3.30 5.30 -7.50
N TYR A 130 -3.00 4.14 -6.90
CA TYR A 130 -3.99 3.09 -6.67
C TYR A 130 -5.06 3.52 -5.65
N VAL A 131 -4.66 4.21 -4.57
CA VAL A 131 -5.61 4.84 -3.63
C VAL A 131 -6.50 5.86 -4.34
N GLU A 132 -5.92 6.73 -5.17
CA GLU A 132 -6.70 7.71 -5.94
C GLU A 132 -7.68 7.04 -6.91
N GLN A 133 -7.24 5.99 -7.62
CA GLN A 133 -8.07 5.22 -8.54
C GLN A 133 -9.22 4.52 -7.82
N TYR A 134 -8.94 3.88 -6.68
CA TYR A 134 -9.95 3.24 -5.84
C TYR A 134 -11.03 4.25 -5.40
N LEU A 135 -10.61 5.41 -4.89
CA LEU A 135 -11.53 6.45 -4.44
C LEU A 135 -12.31 7.08 -5.58
N LYS A 136 -11.70 7.27 -6.75
CA LYS A 136 -12.41 7.72 -7.95
C LYS A 136 -13.47 6.71 -8.40
N GLY A 137 -13.14 5.41 -8.35
CA GLY A 137 -14.08 4.33 -8.61
C GLY A 137 -15.25 4.35 -7.63
N LEU A 138 -14.96 4.57 -6.34
CA LEU A 138 -15.97 4.66 -5.30
C LEU A 138 -16.85 5.89 -5.46
N GLN A 139 -16.28 7.06 -5.77
CA GLN A 139 -17.03 8.27 -6.09
C GLN A 139 -17.97 8.05 -7.28
N THR A 140 -17.49 7.37 -8.33
CA THR A 140 -18.32 7.04 -9.50
C THR A 140 -19.50 6.13 -9.15
N LYS A 141 -19.31 5.19 -8.21
CA LYS A 141 -20.40 4.35 -7.69
C LYS A 141 -21.41 5.18 -6.91
N ILE A 142 -20.95 6.07 -6.03
CA ILE A 142 -21.79 6.94 -5.20
C ILE A 142 -22.59 7.93 -6.07
N ASP A 143 -21.97 8.53 -7.09
CA ASP A 143 -22.58 9.51 -7.98
C ASP A 143 -23.76 8.94 -8.79
N LYS A 144 -23.84 7.60 -8.94
CA LYS A 144 -24.96 6.90 -9.61
C LYS A 144 -26.15 6.63 -8.69
N LEU A 145 -26.01 6.89 -7.39
CA LEU A 145 -27.06 6.62 -6.41
C LEU A 145 -28.04 7.79 -6.32
N SER A 146 -29.28 7.50 -5.89
CA SER A 146 -30.20 8.57 -5.51
C SER A 146 -29.66 9.33 -4.30
N GLN A 147 -30.03 10.61 -4.17
CA GLN A 147 -29.61 11.47 -3.07
C GLN A 147 -29.78 10.81 -1.68
N ARG A 148 -30.90 10.12 -1.45
CA ARG A 148 -31.13 9.36 -0.22
C ARG A 148 -30.10 8.23 -0.02
N LYS A 149 -29.80 7.45 -1.07
CA LYS A 149 -28.85 6.33 -0.99
C LYS A 149 -27.40 6.83 -0.83
N ALA A 150 -27.00 7.87 -1.55
CA ALA A 150 -25.68 8.48 -1.42
C ALA A 150 -25.43 9.00 0.01
N ASN A 151 -26.42 9.69 0.59
CA ASN A 151 -26.36 10.25 1.95
C ASN A 151 -26.15 9.20 3.05
N HIS A 152 -26.49 7.94 2.77
CA HIS A 152 -26.40 6.81 3.69
C HIS A 152 -25.42 5.74 3.22
N TYR A 153 -24.58 6.03 2.22
CA TYR A 153 -23.72 5.04 1.60
C TYR A 153 -22.79 4.39 2.63
N PHE A 154 -22.09 5.20 3.44
CA PHE A 154 -21.23 4.74 4.54
C PHE A 154 -21.97 4.57 5.87
N SER A 155 -23.30 4.57 5.88
CA SER A 155 -24.07 4.08 7.03
C SER A 155 -24.10 2.55 7.06
N SER A 156 -23.87 1.89 5.91
CA SER A 156 -23.63 0.45 5.88
C SER A 156 -22.25 0.15 6.46
N LYS A 157 -22.18 -0.81 7.39
CA LYS A 157 -20.91 -1.27 7.97
C LYS A 157 -20.00 -1.84 6.88
N ASP A 158 -20.56 -2.60 5.94
CA ASP A 158 -19.79 -3.27 4.90
C ASP A 158 -19.01 -2.27 4.03
N HIS A 159 -19.67 -1.20 3.55
CA HIS A 159 -18.99 -0.18 2.74
C HIS A 159 -17.91 0.57 3.51
N TYR A 160 -18.06 0.73 4.82
CA TYR A 160 -17.05 1.37 5.67
C TYR A 160 -15.84 0.44 5.86
N GLU A 161 -16.08 -0.83 6.20
CA GLU A 161 -15.02 -1.81 6.41
C GLU A 161 -14.28 -2.11 5.10
N ASP A 162 -14.96 -2.16 3.94
CA ASP A 162 -14.31 -2.31 2.63
C ASP A 162 -13.25 -1.22 2.37
N VAL A 163 -13.56 0.04 2.69
CA VAL A 163 -12.61 1.15 2.54
C VAL A 163 -11.50 1.04 3.57
N LYS A 164 -11.82 0.67 4.80
CA LYS A 164 -10.84 0.51 5.88
C LYS A 164 -9.85 -0.61 5.57
N ASP A 165 -10.32 -1.78 5.18
CA ASP A 165 -9.51 -2.95 4.86
C ASP A 165 -8.61 -2.68 3.65
N PHE A 166 -9.16 -2.03 2.62
CA PHE A 166 -8.37 -1.53 1.49
C PHE A 166 -7.23 -0.62 1.96
N LEU A 167 -7.54 0.42 2.75
CA LEU A 167 -6.53 1.36 3.23
C LEU A 167 -5.50 0.69 4.14
N LEU A 168 -5.90 -0.24 4.98
CA LEU A 168 -4.98 -1.01 5.84
C LEU A 168 -4.01 -1.87 5.02
N ALA A 169 -4.46 -2.43 3.90
CA ALA A 169 -3.61 -3.23 3.02
C ALA A 169 -2.54 -2.38 2.31
N VAL A 170 -2.90 -1.17 1.86
CA VAL A 170 -2.01 -0.32 1.06
C VAL A 170 -1.18 0.65 1.89
N ALA A 171 -1.65 1.08 3.05
CA ALA A 171 -1.03 2.12 3.86
C ALA A 171 0.46 1.90 4.18
N PRO A 172 0.92 0.68 4.52
CA PRO A 172 2.34 0.42 4.76
C PRO A 172 3.23 0.66 3.53
N LEU A 173 2.67 0.53 2.32
CA LEU A 173 3.41 0.73 1.05
C LEU A 173 3.50 2.22 0.66
N MET A 174 2.70 3.09 1.27
CA MET A 174 2.65 4.53 0.98
C MET A 174 3.86 5.30 1.53
N ASP A 175 4.54 4.75 2.52
CA ASP A 175 5.68 5.38 3.20
C ASP A 175 6.88 4.43 3.32
N LEU A 176 7.28 3.85 2.19
CA LEU A 176 8.49 3.02 2.10
C LEU A 176 9.75 3.88 1.96
N ARG A 177 10.72 3.63 2.84
CA ARG A 177 11.95 4.42 2.97
C ARG A 177 13.15 3.52 3.18
N GLN A 178 14.33 4.01 2.84
CA GLN A 178 15.56 3.30 3.15
C GLN A 178 16.01 3.50 4.60
N LYS A 179 15.77 4.69 5.16
CA LYS A 179 16.31 5.10 6.47
C LYS A 179 15.21 5.55 7.44
N PRO A 180 15.35 5.25 8.75
CA PRO A 180 14.37 5.62 9.76
C PRO A 180 14.13 7.14 9.89
N ASN A 181 15.18 7.95 9.75
CA ASN A 181 15.15 9.40 9.96
C ASN A 181 14.35 10.19 8.91
N GLN A 182 13.84 9.54 7.87
CA GLN A 182 13.02 10.16 6.83
C GLN A 182 11.51 10.15 7.17
N VAL A 183 11.13 10.26 8.46
CA VAL A 183 9.74 10.07 8.90
C VAL A 183 8.81 11.14 8.34
N ARG A 184 7.73 10.71 7.68
CA ARG A 184 6.63 11.58 7.26
C ARG A 184 5.79 12.02 8.46
N GLN A 185 5.50 13.32 8.51
CA GLN A 185 4.68 13.95 9.56
C GLN A 185 3.43 14.61 9.00
N ASP A 186 3.23 14.52 7.68
CA ASP A 186 2.09 15.10 7.01
C ASP A 186 0.82 14.25 7.16
N GLU A 187 -0.29 14.82 6.73
CA GLU A 187 -1.61 14.19 6.73
C GLU A 187 -2.20 14.29 5.33
N TRP A 188 -2.62 13.16 4.78
CA TRP A 188 -3.37 13.13 3.54
C TRP A 188 -4.86 13.10 3.84
N ARG A 189 -5.59 14.12 3.35
CA ARG A 189 -7.04 14.26 3.52
C ARG A 189 -7.76 14.03 2.19
N LEU A 190 -8.47 12.92 2.11
CA LEU A 190 -9.23 12.49 0.93
C LEU A 190 -10.72 12.66 1.21
N LYS A 191 -11.50 13.05 0.19
CA LYS A 191 -12.92 13.37 0.34
C LYS A 191 -13.77 12.68 -0.72
N LEU A 192 -14.82 11.99 -0.27
CA LEU A 192 -15.89 11.48 -1.12
C LEU A 192 -17.17 12.27 -0.84
N ARG A 193 -17.84 12.73 -1.89
CA ARG A 193 -19.11 13.46 -1.79
C ARG A 193 -20.24 12.45 -1.63
N LEU A 194 -21.08 12.63 -0.61
CA LEU A 194 -22.18 11.72 -0.26
C LEU A 194 -23.56 12.26 -0.66
N GLY A 195 -23.62 13.07 -1.71
CA GLY A 195 -24.82 13.85 -2.04
C GLY A 195 -24.85 15.22 -1.34
N GLY A 196 -25.65 16.11 -1.91
CA GLY A 196 -25.90 17.48 -1.42
C GLY A 196 -27.15 18.04 -2.11
N GLN A 197 -27.75 19.09 -1.55
CA GLN A 197 -28.78 19.84 -2.27
C GLN A 197 -28.16 20.64 -3.41
#